data_AF-A0A972RM42-F1
#
_entry.id   AF-A0A972RM42-F1
#
_cell.length_a   1.000
_cell.length_b   1.000
_cell.length_c   1.000
_cell.angle_alpha   90.00
_cell.angle_beta   90.00
_cell.angle_gamma   90.00
#
_symmetry.space_group_name_H-M   'P 1'
#
loop_
_entity.id
_entity.type
_entity.pdbx_description
1 polymer ?
#
loop_
_entity_poly.entity_id
_entity_poly.type
_entity_poly.pdbx_seq_one_letter_code
_entity_poly.pdbx_strand_id
1 'polypeptide(L)'
;MPQLPFDIRHGEFVDVIGTPIRHNDITFVPAHVKLYGTSFSPVFPLIDWCKSNGISVPVIIHGDENAPWVLGRLMALFNTDNTPEDEHGEKSCLYASFLAVLHDDDNITIPFDCSDYYGRTSLYFSSENPPSDEHQARITDAYYKLLLDDANNLVDYKNRMFHSMSGEWVAFGVCHGEPYMDVE
;
A
#
# COMPACT_ATOMS: atom_id res chain seq x y z
N MET A 1 18.45 -21.55 15.57
CA MET A 1 17.82 -21.25 14.27
C MET A 1 18.72 -20.25 13.56
N PRO A 2 19.01 -20.40 12.26
CA PRO A 2 19.76 -19.37 11.54
C PRO A 2 18.95 -18.07 11.60
N GLN A 3 19.57 -17.02 12.11
CA GLN A 3 19.00 -15.67 12.11
C GLN A 3 18.83 -15.25 10.65
N LEU A 4 17.62 -14.90 10.24
CA LEU A 4 17.43 -14.15 9.01
C LEU A 4 18.32 -12.88 9.11
N PRO A 5 18.95 -12.39 8.03
CA PRO A 5 19.84 -11.23 8.07
C PRO A 5 19.10 -9.90 8.33
N PHE A 6 17.85 -9.96 8.78
CA PHE A 6 16.92 -8.85 8.95
C PHE A 6 16.33 -8.91 10.37
N ASP A 7 16.36 -7.79 11.08
CA ASP A 7 15.76 -7.65 12.42
C ASP A 7 14.33 -7.14 12.28
N ILE A 8 13.35 -8.05 12.27
CA ILE A 8 11.93 -7.70 12.13
C ILE A 8 11.43 -7.16 13.46
N ARG A 9 10.98 -5.89 13.46
CA ARG A 9 10.42 -5.19 14.62
C ARG A 9 8.99 -4.76 14.34
N HIS A 10 8.24 -4.51 15.41
CA HIS A 10 6.89 -3.95 15.31
C HIS A 10 5.88 -4.81 14.53
N GLY A 11 6.10 -6.11 14.35
CA GLY A 11 5.13 -7.05 13.80
C GLY A 11 5.75 -8.43 13.57
N GLU A 12 5.08 -9.24 12.77
CA GLU A 12 5.53 -10.56 12.36
C GLU A 12 5.62 -10.64 10.83
N PHE A 13 6.57 -11.43 10.33
CA PHE A 13 6.72 -11.79 8.92
C PHE A 13 6.26 -13.23 8.72
N VAL A 14 5.53 -13.48 7.64
CA VAL A 14 5.08 -14.82 7.26
C VAL A 14 5.89 -15.30 6.05
N ASP A 15 5.70 -14.69 4.89
CA ASP A 15 6.36 -15.04 3.63
C ASP A 15 6.41 -13.86 2.64
N VAL A 16 7.26 -13.98 1.61
CA VAL A 16 7.43 -12.98 0.55
C VAL A 16 6.52 -13.34 -0.62
N ILE A 17 5.77 -12.37 -1.13
CA ILE A 17 4.71 -12.58 -2.14
C ILE A 17 4.96 -11.81 -3.45
N GLY A 18 6.11 -11.15 -3.59
CA GLY A 18 6.44 -10.39 -4.78
C GLY A 18 7.93 -10.06 -4.88
N THR A 19 8.27 -9.24 -5.87
CA THR A 19 9.65 -8.84 -6.15
C THR A 19 10.05 -7.67 -5.24
N PRO A 20 11.10 -7.80 -4.39
CA PRO A 20 11.59 -6.66 -3.61
C PRO A 20 12.10 -5.53 -4.50
N ILE A 21 11.77 -4.29 -4.15
CA ILE A 21 12.24 -3.09 -4.85
C ILE A 21 12.97 -2.17 -3.88
N ARG A 22 14.17 -1.74 -4.25
CA ARG A 22 14.96 -0.78 -3.49
C ARG A 22 14.72 0.64 -3.99
N HIS A 23 14.46 1.56 -3.07
CA HIS A 23 14.38 3.00 -3.31
C HIS A 23 15.24 3.72 -2.26
N ASN A 24 16.32 4.36 -2.70
CA ASN A 24 17.36 4.92 -1.81
C ASN A 24 17.92 3.84 -0.85
N ASP A 25 17.86 4.08 0.47
CA ASP A 25 18.35 3.17 1.51
C ASP A 25 17.24 2.30 2.12
N ILE A 26 16.09 2.19 1.45
CA ILE A 26 14.98 1.34 1.86
C ILE A 26 14.69 0.30 0.79
N THR A 27 14.59 -0.96 1.18
CA THR A 27 14.02 -2.02 0.34
C THR A 27 12.60 -2.32 0.80
N PHE A 28 11.65 -2.22 -0.13
CA PHE A 28 10.27 -2.64 0.07
C PHE A 28 10.10 -4.06 -0.43
N VAL A 29 9.68 -4.95 0.46
CA VAL A 29 9.44 -6.36 0.18
C VAL A 29 7.94 -6.63 0.30
N PRO A 30 7.23 -6.92 -0.80
CA PRO A 30 5.85 -7.40 -0.72
C PRO A 30 5.84 -8.71 0.06
N ALA A 31 5.09 -8.75 1.16
CA ALA A 31 5.09 -9.87 2.07
C ALA A 31 3.76 -9.98 2.82
N HIS A 32 3.35 -11.19 3.15
CA HIS A 32 2.35 -11.34 4.20
C HIS A 32 3.00 -11.01 5.54
N VAL A 33 2.42 -10.04 6.24
CA VAL A 33 2.86 -9.59 7.55
C VAL A 33 1.69 -9.61 8.52
N LYS A 34 2.00 -9.54 9.81
CA LYS A 34 1.01 -9.33 10.84
C LYS A 34 1.42 -8.16 11.69
N LEU A 35 0.59 -7.13 11.68
CA LEU A 35 0.74 -5.98 12.56
C LEU A 35 0.27 -6.32 13.97
N TYR A 36 0.95 -5.77 14.99
CA TYR A 36 0.55 -5.90 16.38
C TYR A 36 -0.52 -4.88 16.74
N GLY A 37 -1.60 -5.36 17.35
CA GLY A 37 -2.75 -4.57 17.77
C GLY A 37 -4.07 -5.17 17.33
N THR A 38 -5.17 -4.52 17.73
CA THR A 38 -6.55 -4.95 17.43
C THR A 38 -7.34 -3.91 16.64
N SER A 39 -6.82 -2.69 16.55
CA SER A 39 -7.36 -1.59 15.76
C SER A 39 -6.18 -0.83 15.18
N PHE A 40 -6.24 -0.49 13.89
CA PHE A 40 -5.19 0.23 13.19
C PHE A 40 -5.75 1.53 12.65
N SER A 41 -5.04 2.63 12.90
CA SER A 41 -5.44 3.93 12.39
C SER A 41 -4.75 4.18 11.05
N PRO A 42 -5.48 4.61 10.01
CA PRO A 42 -4.84 5.05 8.78
C PRO A 42 -3.95 6.25 9.09
N VAL A 43 -2.72 6.20 8.59
CA VAL A 43 -1.75 7.30 8.65
C VAL A 43 -1.26 7.63 7.25
N PHE A 44 -0.85 8.89 7.09
CA PHE A 44 -0.30 9.43 5.84
C PHE A 44 -1.17 9.12 4.59
N PRO A 45 -2.40 9.65 4.47
CA PRO A 45 -3.17 9.48 3.24
C PRO A 45 -2.39 10.01 2.04
N LEU A 46 -2.34 9.26 0.94
CA LEU A 46 -1.50 9.58 -0.23
C LEU A 46 -1.72 11.02 -0.72
N ILE A 47 -2.97 11.43 -0.86
CA ILE A 47 -3.33 12.77 -1.35
C ILE A 47 -2.92 13.87 -0.39
N ASP A 48 -3.03 13.64 0.91
CA ASP A 48 -2.59 14.62 1.90
C ASP A 48 -1.07 14.75 1.88
N TRP A 49 -0.36 13.61 1.78
CA TRP A 49 1.09 13.61 1.65
C TRP A 49 1.54 14.33 0.36
N CYS A 50 0.89 14.08 -0.78
CA CYS A 50 1.18 14.79 -2.03
C CYS A 50 0.96 16.31 -1.89
N LYS A 51 -0.16 16.72 -1.30
CA LYS A 51 -0.48 18.14 -1.05
C LYS A 51 0.56 18.80 -0.15
N SER A 52 0.93 18.16 0.95
CA SER A 52 1.94 18.67 1.89
C SER A 52 3.33 18.81 1.27
N ASN A 53 3.64 18.01 0.25
CA ASN A 53 4.92 18.06 -0.48
C ASN A 53 4.85 18.88 -1.79
N GLY A 54 3.71 19.50 -2.11
CA GLY A 54 3.54 20.28 -3.34
C GLY A 54 3.60 19.45 -4.63
N ILE A 55 3.26 18.16 -4.53
CA ILE A 55 3.29 17.21 -5.65
C ILE A 55 1.90 17.14 -6.28
N SER A 56 1.84 17.26 -7.60
CA SER A 56 0.64 17.02 -8.41
C SER A 56 0.80 15.73 -9.20
N VAL A 57 -0.23 14.88 -9.18
CA VAL A 57 -0.22 13.56 -9.81
C VAL A 57 -1.44 13.45 -10.73
N PRO A 58 -1.34 13.93 -12.00
CA PRO A 58 -2.50 14.03 -12.90
C PRO A 58 -3.17 12.69 -13.23
N VAL A 59 -2.44 11.58 -13.10
CA VAL A 59 -2.94 10.22 -13.31
C VAL A 59 -3.89 9.72 -12.22
N ILE A 60 -3.92 10.41 -11.07
CA ILE A 60 -4.90 10.17 -10.03
C ILE A 60 -6.14 11.01 -10.35
N ILE A 61 -6.97 10.50 -11.26
CA ILE A 61 -8.08 11.22 -11.89
C ILE A 61 -9.21 11.51 -10.89
N HIS A 62 -9.47 10.57 -9.97
CA HIS A 62 -10.56 10.66 -8.99
C HIS A 62 -10.16 11.29 -7.64
N GLY A 63 -9.02 11.99 -7.58
CA GLY A 63 -8.59 12.70 -6.37
C GLY A 63 -8.41 11.77 -5.17
N ASP A 64 -9.33 11.84 -4.20
CA ASP A 64 -9.27 11.02 -2.98
C ASP A 64 -9.56 9.53 -3.27
N GLU A 65 -10.20 9.16 -4.38
CA GLU A 65 -10.45 7.77 -4.78
C GLU A 65 -9.30 7.23 -5.66
N ASN A 66 -8.14 7.01 -5.03
CA ASN A 66 -6.89 6.65 -5.70
C ASN A 66 -6.48 5.19 -5.55
N ALA A 67 -7.22 4.39 -4.78
CA ALA A 67 -6.93 2.98 -4.58
C ALA A 67 -6.79 2.18 -5.88
N PRO A 68 -7.63 2.40 -6.92
CA PRO A 68 -7.46 1.65 -8.16
C PRO A 68 -6.13 1.94 -8.87
N TRP A 69 -5.70 3.21 -8.85
CA TRP A 69 -4.39 3.63 -9.36
C TRP A 69 -3.25 3.00 -8.57
N VAL A 70 -3.33 3.04 -7.22
CA VAL A 70 -2.28 2.48 -6.35
C VAL A 70 -2.12 0.99 -6.60
N LEU A 71 -3.21 0.21 -6.63
CA LEU A 71 -3.14 -1.23 -6.87
C LEU A 71 -2.51 -1.55 -8.23
N GLY A 72 -2.92 -0.85 -9.30
CA GLY A 72 -2.32 -1.04 -10.64
C GLY A 72 -0.83 -0.71 -10.66
N ARG A 73 -0.40 0.30 -9.88
CA ARG A 73 1.02 0.65 -9.71
C ARG A 73 1.79 -0.40 -8.90
N LEU A 74 1.20 -0.95 -7.84
CA LEU A 74 1.80 -2.00 -7.03
C LEU A 74 2.01 -3.27 -7.84
N MET A 75 1.01 -3.70 -8.62
CA MET A 75 1.14 -4.83 -9.54
C MET A 75 2.29 -4.60 -10.54
N ALA A 76 2.43 -3.39 -11.09
CA ALA A 76 3.51 -3.04 -12.01
C ALA A 76 4.90 -3.05 -11.35
N LEU A 77 5.03 -2.51 -10.14
CA LEU A 77 6.30 -2.40 -9.42
C LEU A 77 6.79 -3.72 -8.87
N PHE A 78 5.89 -4.43 -8.20
CA PHE A 78 6.23 -5.55 -7.33
C PHE A 78 5.91 -6.91 -7.96
N ASN A 79 5.29 -6.92 -9.16
CA ASN A 79 4.81 -8.13 -9.82
C ASN A 79 3.92 -8.97 -8.88
N THR A 80 3.01 -8.28 -8.18
CA THR A 80 1.99 -8.88 -7.33
C THR A 80 0.71 -9.11 -8.12
N ASP A 81 -0.08 -10.09 -7.70
CA ASP A 81 -1.41 -10.32 -8.26
C ASP A 81 -2.44 -9.34 -7.67
N ASN A 82 -3.58 -9.21 -8.35
CA ASN A 82 -4.75 -8.51 -7.83
C ASN A 82 -5.36 -9.34 -6.69
N THR A 83 -5.69 -8.69 -5.56
CA THR A 83 -6.34 -9.34 -4.42
C THR A 83 -7.70 -9.92 -4.83
N PRO A 84 -7.99 -11.20 -4.52
CA PRO A 84 -9.28 -11.84 -4.82
C PRO A 84 -10.47 -11.09 -4.21
N GLU A 85 -11.64 -11.19 -4.85
CA GLU A 85 -12.88 -10.50 -4.44
C GLU A 85 -13.26 -10.78 -2.98
N ASP A 86 -13.07 -12.03 -2.53
CA ASP A 86 -13.44 -12.53 -1.21
C ASP A 86 -12.43 -12.20 -0.10
N GLU A 87 -11.27 -11.66 -0.47
CA GLU A 87 -10.23 -11.21 0.47
C GLU A 87 -10.28 -9.70 0.72
N HIS A 88 -11.09 -8.94 -0.03
CA HIS A 88 -11.26 -7.51 0.23
C HIS A 88 -12.00 -7.27 1.55
N GLY A 89 -11.44 -6.36 2.35
CA GLY A 89 -12.18 -5.77 3.46
C GLY A 89 -13.41 -5.02 2.97
N GLU A 90 -14.43 -4.94 3.81
CA GLU A 90 -15.61 -4.11 3.52
C GLU A 90 -15.18 -2.68 3.18
N LYS A 91 -15.59 -2.17 1.99
CA LYS A 91 -15.29 -0.81 1.48
C LYS A 91 -13.82 -0.54 1.15
N SER A 92 -13.03 -1.58 0.93
CA SER A 92 -11.65 -1.48 0.46
C SER A 92 -11.54 -2.03 -0.97
N CYS A 93 -10.81 -1.30 -1.81
CA CYS A 93 -10.41 -1.72 -3.15
C CYS A 93 -8.96 -2.26 -3.18
N LEU A 94 -8.20 -1.99 -2.13
CA LEU A 94 -6.77 -2.22 -2.02
C LEU A 94 -6.43 -2.74 -0.63
N TYR A 95 -5.78 -3.89 -0.58
CA TYR A 95 -5.04 -4.34 0.60
C TYR A 95 -3.74 -4.98 0.15
N ALA A 96 -2.62 -4.42 0.59
CA ALA A 96 -1.29 -4.92 0.29
C ALA A 96 -0.36 -4.75 1.50
N SER A 97 0.41 -5.79 1.80
CA SER A 97 1.29 -5.84 2.95
C SER A 97 2.76 -5.85 2.53
N PHE A 98 3.60 -5.17 3.32
CA PHE A 98 5.01 -4.98 2.99
C PHE A 98 5.89 -5.06 4.24
N LEU A 99 7.15 -5.42 4.02
CA LEU A 99 8.25 -5.10 4.92
C LEU A 99 9.08 -3.96 4.31
N ALA A 100 9.40 -2.95 5.12
CA ALA A 100 10.41 -1.95 4.81
C ALA A 100 11.72 -2.29 5.52
N VAL A 101 12.77 -2.59 4.77
CA VAL A 101 14.12 -2.84 5.29
C VAL A 101 14.93 -1.56 5.22
N LEU A 102 15.30 -1.00 6.38
CA LEU A 102 16.06 0.24 6.54
C LEU A 102 17.56 -0.08 6.60
N HIS A 103 18.26 0.05 5.47
CA HIS A 103 19.65 -0.42 5.35
C HIS A 103 20.69 0.39 6.11
N ASP A 104 20.40 1.66 6.38
CA ASP A 104 21.26 2.58 7.14
C ASP A 104 21.02 2.50 8.65
N ASP A 105 20.05 1.72 9.10
CA ASP A 105 19.67 1.52 10.50
C ASP A 105 19.74 0.03 10.85
N ASP A 106 20.93 -0.55 10.71
CA ASP A 106 21.25 -1.95 11.02
C ASP A 106 20.31 -3.00 10.37
N ASN A 107 19.70 -2.67 9.22
CA ASN A 107 18.68 -3.50 8.56
C ASN A 107 17.45 -3.77 9.46
N ILE A 108 17.06 -2.81 10.29
CA ILE A 108 15.74 -2.83 10.95
C ILE A 108 14.68 -3.00 9.86
N THR A 109 13.79 -3.95 10.10
CA THR A 109 12.76 -4.35 9.15
C THR A 109 11.39 -4.13 9.78
N ILE A 110 10.58 -3.28 9.17
CA ILE A 110 9.32 -2.79 9.73
C ILE A 110 8.16 -3.21 8.82
N PRO A 111 7.20 -4.02 9.31
CA PRO A 111 6.00 -4.34 8.58
C PRO A 111 5.03 -3.16 8.56
N PHE A 112 4.33 -3.00 7.45
CA PHE A 112 3.24 -2.05 7.29
C PHE A 112 2.26 -2.55 6.22
N ASP A 113 1.02 -2.09 6.31
CA ASP A 113 0.01 -2.33 5.28
C ASP A 113 -0.26 -1.04 4.51
N CYS A 114 -0.57 -1.19 3.23
CA CYS A 114 -1.11 -0.18 2.34
C CYS A 114 -2.54 -0.59 1.99
N SER A 115 -3.51 0.19 2.43
CA SER A 115 -4.92 -0.10 2.20
C SER A 115 -5.71 1.19 2.06
N ASP A 116 -7.00 1.08 1.79
CA ASP A 116 -7.89 2.21 1.57
C ASP A 116 -9.16 2.12 2.39
N TYR A 117 -9.79 3.28 2.56
CA TYR A 117 -11.15 3.39 3.08
C TYR A 117 -11.94 4.29 2.15
N TYR A 118 -12.96 3.73 1.47
CA TYR A 118 -13.70 4.40 0.38
C TYR A 118 -12.76 4.92 -0.73
N GLY A 119 -11.81 4.09 -1.18
CA GLY A 119 -10.88 4.44 -2.27
C GLY A 119 -9.72 5.34 -1.85
N ARG A 120 -9.71 5.84 -0.61
CA ARG A 120 -8.64 6.72 -0.10
C ARG A 120 -7.49 5.93 0.50
N THR A 121 -6.40 5.79 -0.25
CA THR A 121 -5.21 5.06 0.18
C THR A 121 -4.50 5.73 1.35
N SER A 122 -4.13 4.92 2.34
CA SER A 122 -3.30 5.28 3.48
C SER A 122 -2.35 4.13 3.84
N LEU A 123 -1.41 4.39 4.74
CA LEU A 123 -0.58 3.36 5.34
C LEU A 123 -1.06 3.01 6.75
N TYR A 124 -0.76 1.81 7.19
CA TYR A 124 -1.10 1.30 8.51
C TYR A 124 0.14 0.65 9.11
N PHE A 125 0.45 1.03 10.35
CA PHE A 125 1.50 0.42 11.14
C PHE A 125 0.88 -0.20 12.39
N SER A 126 1.62 -1.07 13.06
CA SER A 126 1.21 -1.66 14.34
C SER A 126 0.82 -0.58 15.34
N SER A 127 -0.33 -0.77 16.00
CA SER A 127 -0.81 0.13 17.05
C SER A 127 -0.29 -0.25 18.42
N GLU A 128 0.02 -1.52 18.64
CA GLU A 128 0.78 -1.99 19.80
C GLU A 128 2.28 -1.97 19.48
N ASN A 129 3.05 -1.22 20.26
CA ASN A 129 4.47 -0.96 20.00
C ASN A 129 4.71 -0.43 18.57
N PRO A 130 4.15 0.74 18.22
CA PRO A 130 4.33 1.32 16.89
C PRO A 130 5.81 1.64 16.61
N PRO A 131 6.23 1.63 15.33
CA PRO A 131 7.48 2.27 14.92
C PRO A 131 7.52 3.74 15.34
N SER A 132 8.71 4.31 15.47
CA SER A 132 8.84 5.76 15.73
C SER A 132 8.19 6.59 14.61
N ASP A 133 7.68 7.77 14.94
CA ASP A 133 7.10 8.70 13.95
C ASP A 133 8.10 9.02 12.82
N GLU A 134 9.40 9.10 13.14
CA GLU A 134 10.48 9.28 12.18
C GLU A 134 10.58 8.11 11.20
N HIS A 135 10.57 6.86 11.70
CA HIS A 135 10.57 5.68 10.83
C HIS A 135 9.32 5.62 9.95
N GLN A 136 8.14 5.88 10.52
CA GLN A 136 6.89 5.86 9.76
C GLN A 136 6.89 6.92 8.64
N ALA A 137 7.28 8.16 8.96
CA ALA A 137 7.35 9.25 7.99
C ALA A 137 8.39 8.96 6.89
N ARG A 138 9.54 8.39 7.26
CA ARG A 138 10.61 8.02 6.33
C ARG A 138 10.19 6.89 5.39
N ILE A 139 9.56 5.84 5.91
CA ILE A 139 9.01 4.73 5.11
C ILE A 139 7.95 5.28 4.14
N THR A 140 7.04 6.10 4.65
CA THR A 140 5.98 6.73 3.86
C THR A 140 6.54 7.56 2.70
N ASP A 141 7.50 8.44 2.98
CA ASP A 141 8.11 9.31 1.99
C ASP A 141 8.77 8.51 0.87
N ALA A 142 9.56 7.49 1.22
CA ALA A 142 10.21 6.62 0.24
C ALA A 142 9.21 5.77 -0.55
N TYR A 143 8.17 5.25 0.12
CA TYR A 143 7.16 4.39 -0.51
C TYR A 143 6.32 5.17 -1.52
N TYR A 144 5.82 6.35 -1.15
CA TYR A 144 5.05 7.19 -2.06
C TYR A 144 5.91 7.76 -3.19
N LYS A 145 7.17 8.15 -2.94
CA LYS A 145 8.08 8.52 -4.02
C LYS A 145 8.32 7.37 -4.99
N LEU A 146 8.47 6.13 -4.50
CA LEU A 146 8.60 4.96 -5.36
C LEU A 146 7.33 4.71 -6.19
N LEU A 147 6.15 4.86 -5.61
CA LEU A 147 4.89 4.73 -6.36
C LEU A 147 4.76 5.77 -7.48
N LEU A 148 5.24 6.98 -7.21
CA LEU A 148 5.17 8.09 -8.15
C LEU A 148 6.32 8.08 -9.19
N ASP A 149 7.39 7.33 -8.94
CA ASP A 149 8.43 7.07 -9.93
C ASP A 149 7.81 6.24 -11.06
N ASP A 150 7.62 6.86 -12.23
CA ASP A 150 6.84 6.31 -13.35
C ASP A 150 5.35 6.06 -13.06
N ALA A 151 4.66 7.10 -12.57
CA ALA A 151 3.24 7.06 -12.18
C ALA A 151 2.23 6.62 -13.28
N ASN A 152 2.63 6.61 -14.56
CA ASN A 152 1.79 6.16 -15.67
C ASN A 152 1.91 4.65 -15.94
N ASN A 153 2.90 3.97 -15.36
CA ASN A 153 3.12 2.55 -15.56
C ASN A 153 2.20 1.75 -14.62
N LEU A 154 1.04 1.41 -15.15
CA LEU A 154 -0.01 0.67 -14.48
C LEU A 154 -0.27 -0.65 -15.19
N VAL A 155 -0.54 -1.69 -14.40
CA VAL A 155 -1.09 -2.94 -14.93
C VAL A 155 -2.60 -2.79 -15.05
N ASP A 156 -3.16 -3.15 -16.22
CA ASP A 156 -4.60 -3.24 -16.42
C ASP A 156 -5.18 -4.41 -15.61
N TYR A 157 -6.25 -4.16 -14.86
CA TYR A 157 -6.98 -5.17 -14.11
C TYR A 157 -8.43 -4.73 -13.89
N LYS A 158 -9.29 -5.69 -13.55
CA LYS A 158 -10.69 -5.46 -13.20
C LYS A 158 -11.04 -6.22 -11.94
N ASN A 159 -11.70 -5.54 -11.01
CA ASN A 159 -12.25 -6.13 -9.80
C ASN A 159 -13.58 -5.43 -9.42
N ARG A 160 -14.18 -5.87 -8.32
CA ARG A 160 -15.35 -5.21 -7.72
C ARG A 160 -15.37 -5.41 -6.21
N MET A 161 -16.00 -4.47 -5.51
CA MET A 161 -16.27 -4.58 -4.08
C MET A 161 -17.77 -4.37 -3.80
N PHE A 162 -18.27 -4.97 -2.72
CA PHE A 162 -19.64 -4.72 -2.28
C PHE A 162 -19.68 -3.55 -1.30
N HIS A 163 -20.42 -2.50 -1.64
CA HIS A 163 -20.61 -1.33 -0.80
C HIS A 163 -21.86 -1.53 0.08
N SER A 164 -21.66 -2.12 1.26
CA SER A 164 -22.72 -2.55 2.20
C SER A 164 -23.74 -1.45 2.56
N MET A 165 -23.31 -0.18 2.63
CA MET A 165 -24.15 0.95 3.05
C MET A 165 -25.14 1.39 1.97
N SER A 166 -24.76 1.27 0.69
CA SER A 166 -25.65 1.57 -0.44
C SER A 166 -26.32 0.31 -1.01
N GLY A 167 -25.77 -0.88 -0.70
CA GLY A 167 -26.29 -2.16 -1.20
C GLY A 167 -25.92 -2.42 -2.67
N GLU A 168 -24.88 -1.75 -3.17
CA GLU A 168 -24.47 -1.77 -4.57
C GLU A 168 -23.10 -2.45 -4.74
N TRP A 169 -22.86 -2.98 -5.94
CA TRP A 169 -21.52 -3.40 -6.35
C TRP A 169 -20.81 -2.22 -6.98
N VAL A 170 -19.53 -2.05 -6.65
CA VAL A 170 -18.68 -1.04 -7.24
C VAL A 170 -17.60 -1.75 -8.03
N ALA A 171 -17.63 -1.64 -9.34
CA ALA A 171 -16.55 -2.08 -10.20
C ALA A 171 -15.40 -1.08 -10.13
N PHE A 172 -14.18 -1.58 -10.07
CA PHE A 172 -12.99 -0.73 -10.08
C PHE A 172 -11.84 -1.43 -10.80
N GLY A 173 -10.83 -0.65 -11.19
CA GLY A 173 -9.64 -1.20 -11.81
C GLY A 173 -8.83 -0.19 -12.59
N VAL A 174 -8.05 -0.71 -13.54
CA VAL A 174 -7.32 0.07 -14.54
C VAL A 174 -7.62 -0.53 -15.91
N CYS A 175 -8.04 0.32 -16.84
CA CYS A 175 -8.35 -0.06 -18.20
C CYS A 175 -7.60 0.84 -19.17
N HIS A 176 -6.78 0.27 -20.04
CA HIS A 176 -5.96 1.01 -20.99
C HIS A 176 -5.06 2.07 -20.32
N GLY A 177 -4.55 1.75 -19.11
CA GLY A 177 -3.75 2.66 -18.30
C GLY A 177 -4.54 3.76 -17.58
N GLU A 178 -5.87 3.74 -17.62
CA GLU A 178 -6.72 4.70 -16.91
C GLU A 178 -7.45 4.03 -15.73
N PRO A 179 -7.26 4.52 -14.49
CA PRO A 179 -8.00 4.04 -13.33
C PRO A 179 -9.50 4.38 -13.44
N TYR A 180 -10.37 3.47 -12.98
CA TYR A 180 -11.82 3.68 -12.94
C TYR A 180 -12.44 3.16 -11.63
N MET A 181 -13.59 3.73 -11.28
CA MET A 181 -14.48 3.27 -10.20
C MET A 181 -15.93 3.63 -10.57
N ASP A 182 -16.77 2.61 -10.77
CA ASP A 182 -18.14 2.75 -11.28
C ASP A 182 -19.12 1.91 -10.46
N VAL A 183 -20.30 2.46 -10.16
CA VAL A 183 -21.38 1.72 -9.51
C VAL A 183 -22.10 0.86 -10.56
N GLU A 184 -22.26 -0.44 -10.27
CA GLU A 184 -22.96 -1.43 -11.11
C GLU A 184 -24.43 -1.62 -10.70
#